data_AF-F6PJW8-F1
#
_entry.id   AF-F6PJW8-F1
#
_cell.length_a   1.000
_cell.length_b   1.000
_cell.length_c   1.000
_cell.angle_alpha   90.00
_cell.angle_beta   90.00
_cell.angle_gamma   90.00
#
_symmetry.space_group_name_H-M   'P 1'
#
loop_
_entity.id
_entity.type
_entity.pdbx_description
1 polymer ?
#
loop_
_entity_poly.entity_id
_entity_poly.type
_entity_poly.pdbx_seq_one_letter_code
_entity_poly.pdbx_strand_id
1 'polypeptide(L)'
;MLKQEYKENETNLNDALKLAVKVLSKTLDTNKLTSERVEMATLTRVEGRTVITVLTAAAVDKLCAEYEQEKVKLEAERKEKEKMTPSKSRK
;
A
#
# COMPACT_ATOMS: atom_id res chain seq x y z
N MET A 1 9.95 -1.31 7.26
CA MET A 1 8.92 -1.33 6.20
C MET A 1 9.56 -1.19 4.83
N LEU A 2 10.02 -0.01 4.40
CA LEU A 2 10.63 0.13 3.07
C LEU A 2 11.82 -0.82 2.84
N LYS A 3 12.78 -0.89 3.76
CA LYS A 3 13.94 -1.79 3.66
C LYS A 3 13.60 -3.29 3.56
N GLN A 4 12.41 -3.69 3.98
CA GLN A 4 11.96 -5.09 3.99
C GLN A 4 10.97 -5.40 2.87
N GLU A 5 10.15 -4.43 2.48
CA GLU A 5 9.03 -4.62 1.55
C GLU A 5 9.35 -4.13 0.14
N TYR A 6 10.33 -3.24 -0.03
CA TYR A 6 10.81 -2.83 -1.34
C TYR A 6 11.66 -3.94 -1.95
N LYS A 7 11.31 -4.35 -3.17
CA LYS A 7 12.07 -5.33 -3.95
C LYS A 7 12.78 -4.61 -5.09
N GLU A 8 14.11 -4.60 -5.04
CA GLU A 8 14.94 -4.01 -6.09
C GLU A 8 14.64 -4.69 -7.43
N ASN A 9 14.43 -3.88 -8.47
CA ASN A 9 14.15 -4.30 -9.85
C ASN A 9 12.84 -5.08 -10.10
N GLU A 10 12.06 -5.40 -9.07
CA GLU A 10 10.75 -6.07 -9.20
C GLU A 10 9.55 -5.16 -8.94
N THR A 11 9.79 -3.99 -8.34
CA THR A 11 8.70 -3.07 -7.96
C THR A 11 8.21 -2.29 -9.18
N ASN A 12 7.00 -2.62 -9.65
CA ASN A 12 6.32 -1.85 -10.70
C ASN A 12 5.68 -0.57 -10.12
N LEU A 13 5.19 0.32 -10.99
CA LEU A 13 4.61 1.60 -10.58
C LEU A 13 3.40 1.43 -9.63
N ASN A 14 2.54 0.43 -9.88
CA ASN A 14 1.36 0.19 -9.06
C ASN A 14 1.74 -0.35 -7.67
N ASP A 15 2.69 -1.27 -7.60
CA ASP A 15 3.22 -1.81 -6.35
C ASP A 15 3.94 -0.73 -5.55
N ALA A 16 4.67 0.16 -6.22
CA ALA A 16 5.29 1.33 -5.59
C ALA A 16 4.25 2.28 -4.99
N LEU A 17 3.15 2.57 -5.71
CA LEU A 17 2.06 3.41 -5.20
C LEU A 17 1.38 2.79 -3.98
N LYS A 18 1.09 1.48 -4.01
CA LYS A 18 0.53 0.76 -2.86
C LYS A 18 1.47 0.77 -1.66
N LEU A 19 2.76 0.54 -1.89
CA LEU A 19 3.77 0.58 -0.83
C LEU A 19 3.90 1.97 -0.23
N ALA A 20 3.85 3.02 -1.05
CA ALA A 20 3.87 4.41 -0.59
C ALA A 20 2.66 4.72 0.32
N VAL A 21 1.44 4.38 -0.11
CA VAL A 21 0.22 4.54 0.69
C VAL A 21 0.32 3.77 2.01
N LYS A 22 0.83 2.54 1.98
CA LYS A 22 1.03 1.71 3.17
C LYS A 22 2.00 2.34 4.18
N VAL A 23 3.13 2.84 3.69
CA VAL A 23 4.14 3.49 4.54
C VAL A 23 3.55 4.76 5.13
N LEU A 24 2.93 5.61 4.31
CA LEU A 24 2.31 6.86 4.76
C LEU A 24 1.20 6.60 5.81
N SER A 25 0.34 5.60 5.58
CA SER A 25 -0.71 5.23 6.53
C SER A 25 -0.15 4.80 7.89
N LYS A 26 1.01 4.12 7.94
CA LYS A 26 1.62 3.71 9.21
C LYS A 26 2.47 4.80 9.87
N THR A 27 2.97 5.76 9.10
CA THR A 27 3.81 6.85 9.63
C THR A 27 3.02 8.07 10.08
N LEU A 28 1.88 8.36 9.43
CA LEU A 28 1.09 9.57 9.71
C LEU A 28 0.11 9.42 10.89
N ASP A 29 0.06 8.25 11.54
CA ASP A 29 -0.81 7.94 12.70
C ASP A 29 -2.28 8.37 12.52
N THR A 30 -2.76 8.34 11.28
CA THR A 30 -4.14 8.69 10.92
C THR A 30 -4.94 7.42 10.67
N ASN A 31 -6.12 7.33 11.31
CA ASN A 31 -7.06 6.22 11.12
C ASN A 31 -7.49 6.01 9.66
N LYS A 32 -7.46 7.07 8.83
CA LYS A 32 -7.76 7.02 7.39
C LYS A 32 -6.84 7.98 6.63
N LEU A 33 -6.20 7.48 5.58
CA LEU A 33 -5.44 8.30 4.64
C LEU A 33 -6.41 8.83 3.58
N THR A 34 -6.40 10.15 3.35
CA THR A 34 -7.26 10.83 2.36
C THR A 34 -6.41 11.76 1.49
N SER A 35 -6.93 12.11 0.32
CA SER A 35 -6.30 13.05 -0.62
C SER A 35 -6.03 14.45 -0.04
N GLU A 36 -6.71 14.83 1.04
CA GLU A 36 -6.45 16.10 1.75
C GLU A 36 -5.17 16.08 2.60
N ARG A 37 -4.72 14.88 3.00
CA ARG A 37 -3.56 14.70 3.89
C ARG A 37 -2.27 14.43 3.12
N VAL A 38 -2.39 13.94 1.89
CA VAL A 38 -1.25 13.50 1.08
C VAL A 38 -1.43 13.89 -0.37
N GLU A 39 -0.35 14.40 -0.96
CA GLU A 39 -0.25 14.64 -2.40
C GLU A 39 0.70 13.61 -3.01
N MET A 40 0.35 13.07 -4.18
CA MET A 40 1.18 12.09 -4.87
C MET A 40 1.39 12.48 -6.33
N ALA A 41 2.63 12.32 -6.80
CA ALA A 41 2.99 12.52 -8.19
C ALA A 41 3.82 11.33 -8.69
N THR A 42 3.67 11.02 -9.98
CA THR A 42 4.47 9.99 -10.66
C THR A 42 5.37 10.65 -11.68
N LEU A 43 6.59 10.13 -11.81
CA LEU A 43 7.53 10.51 -12.85
C LEU A 43 7.80 9.26 -13.69
N THR A 44 7.38 9.29 -14.95
CA THR A 44 7.55 8.18 -15.88
C THR A 44 8.29 8.64 -17.13
N ARG A 45 8.90 7.67 -17.83
CA ARG A 45 9.52 7.91 -19.14
C ARG A 45 8.62 7.29 -20.21
N VAL A 46 8.05 8.13 -21.07
CA VAL A 46 7.19 7.71 -22.19
C VAL A 46 7.80 8.25 -23.48
N GLU A 47 8.13 7.37 -24.43
CA GLU A 47 8.75 7.73 -25.71
C GLU A 47 10.00 8.62 -25.58
N GLY A 48 10.86 8.33 -24.60
CA GLY A 48 12.07 9.12 -24.34
C GLY A 48 11.82 10.48 -23.68
N ARG A 49 10.56 10.88 -23.46
CA ARG A 49 10.19 12.11 -22.74
C ARG A 49 9.86 11.81 -21.28
N THR A 50 10.28 12.71 -20.39
CA THR A 50 9.93 12.65 -18.97
C THR A 50 8.54 13.24 -18.80
N VAL A 51 7.61 12.43 -18.28
CA VAL A 51 6.23 12.84 -17.99
C VAL A 51 6.07 12.87 -16.48
N ILE A 52 5.74 14.03 -15.95
CA ILE A 52 5.39 14.22 -14.55
C ILE A 52 3.87 14.33 -14.49
N THR A 53 3.23 13.44 -13.74
CA THR A 53 1.77 13.45 -13.54
C THR A 53 1.48 13.58 -12.07
N VAL A 54 0.92 14.73 -11.67
CA VAL A 54 0.34 14.91 -10.34
C VAL A 54 -0.99 14.18 -10.31
N LEU A 55 -1.18 13.28 -9.35
CA LEU A 55 -2.40 12.50 -9.23
C LEU A 55 -3.52 13.40 -8.68
N THR A 56 -4.69 13.35 -9.32
CA THR A 56 -5.88 14.05 -8.83
C THR A 56 -6.32 13.50 -7.47
N ALA A 57 -6.99 14.31 -6.66
CA ALA A 57 -7.55 13.90 -5.37
C ALA A 57 -8.36 12.60 -5.46
N ALA A 58 -9.22 12.47 -6.48
CA ALA A 58 -10.02 11.26 -6.71
C ALA A 58 -9.17 9.99 -6.95
N ALA A 59 -8.03 10.13 -7.63
CA ALA A 59 -7.12 9.00 -7.87
C ALA A 59 -6.39 8.60 -6.58
N VAL A 60 -5.98 9.57 -5.76
CA VAL A 60 -5.36 9.32 -4.45
C VAL A 60 -6.37 8.65 -3.51
N ASP A 61 -7.60 9.14 -3.45
CA ASP A 61 -8.66 8.53 -2.62
C ASP A 61 -8.98 7.10 -3.05
N LYS A 62 -8.99 6.83 -4.36
CA LYS A 62 -9.16 5.47 -4.88
C LYS A 62 -8.03 4.55 -4.41
N LEU A 63 -6.77 4.99 -4.48
CA LEU A 63 -5.61 4.22 -4.01
C LEU A 63 -5.66 3.97 -2.49
N CYS A 64 -6.07 4.97 -1.71
CA CYS A 64 -6.28 4.82 -0.26
C CYS A 64 -7.39 3.81 0.05
N ALA A 65 -8.51 3.85 -0.69
CA ALA A 65 -9.62 2.92 -0.51
C ALA A 65 -9.25 1.48 -0.89
N GLU A 66 -8.52 1.29 -1.99
CA GLU A 66 -7.99 -0.02 -2.40
C GLU A 66 -7.07 -0.60 -1.32
N TYR A 67 -6.15 0.21 -0.78
CA TYR A 67 -5.27 -0.22 0.30
C TYR A 67 -6.04 -0.64 1.56
N GLU A 68 -7.07 0.10 1.96
CA GLU A 68 -7.86 -0.25 3.15
C GLU A 68 -8.64 -1.55 2.95
N GLN A 69 -9.20 -1.78 1.75
CA GLN A 69 -9.85 -3.06 1.41
C GLN A 69 -8.85 -4.22 1.43
N GLU A 70 -7.65 -4.02 0.90
CA GLU A 70 -6.59 -5.04 0.87
C GLU A 70 -6.10 -5.35 2.30
N LYS A 71 -5.96 -4.33 3.15
CA LYS A 71 -5.62 -4.48 4.57
C LYS A 71 -6.68 -5.28 5.33
N VAL A 72 -7.97 -4.98 5.13
CA VAL A 72 -9.06 -5.72 5.78
C VAL A 72 -9.08 -7.19 5.36
N LYS A 73 -8.86 -7.48 4.06
CA LYS A 73 -8.76 -8.87 3.58
C LYS A 73 -7.57 -9.61 4.18
N LEU A 74 -6.38 -8.98 4.17
CA LEU A 74 -5.16 -9.56 4.76
C LEU A 74 -5.30 -9.81 6.27
N GLU A 75 -5.97 -8.92 7.00
CA GLU A 75 -6.25 -9.11 8.42
C GLU A 75 -7.28 -10.21 8.67
N ALA A 76 -8.31 -10.34 7.83
CA ALA A 76 -9.29 -11.41 7.91
C ALA A 76 -8.63 -12.77 7.64
N GLU A 77 -7.81 -12.89 6.60
CA GLU A 77 -7.06 -14.10 6.28
C GLU A 77 -6.04 -14.47 7.37
N ARG A 78 -5.38 -13.47 7.97
CA ARG A 78 -4.49 -13.71 9.13
C ARG A 78 -5.28 -14.26 10.32
N LYS A 79 -6.44 -13.67 10.63
CA LYS A 79 -7.32 -14.14 11.72
C LYS A 79 -7.88 -15.54 11.46
N GLU A 80 -8.18 -15.90 10.21
CA GLU A 80 -8.61 -17.26 9.86
C GLU A 80 -7.46 -18.27 9.95
N LYS A 81 -6.26 -17.92 9.48
CA LYS A 81 -5.07 -18.78 9.61
C LYS A 81 -4.65 -18.99 11.07
N GLU A 82 -4.75 -17.97 11.93
CA GLU A 82 -4.51 -18.10 13.38
C GLU A 82 -5.54 -19.00 14.07
N LYS A 83 -6.82 -18.94 13.65
CA LYS A 83 -7.87 -19.83 14.17
C LYS A 83 -7.70 -21.29 13.73
N MET A 84 -7.08 -21.53 12.58
CA MET A 84 -6.78 -22.87 12.05
C MET A 84 -5.53 -23.53 12.63
N THR A 85 -4.74 -22.83 13.45
CA THR A 85 -3.63 -23.43 14.22
C THR A 85 -3.96 -23.58 15.70
N PRO A 86 -4.83 -24.52 16.13
CA PRO A 86 -4.90 -24.93 17.52
C PRO A 86 -3.84 -26.01 17.81
N SER A 87 -2.95 -25.72 18.76
CA SER A 87 -2.25 -26.67 19.64
C SER A 87 -1.60 -27.93 19.01
N LYS A 88 -0.31 -27.85 18.68
CA LYS A 88 0.59 -29.02 18.74
C LYS A 88 1.72 -28.73 19.72
N SER A 89 1.46 -28.92 21.03
CA SER A 89 2.46 -29.39 22.02
C SER A 89 1.93 -29.31 23.46
N ARG A 90 1.10 -30.28 23.85
CA ARG A 90 1.10 -30.83 25.22
C ARG A 90 1.03 -32.36 25.10
N LYS A 91 2.20 -32.98 25.05
CA LYS A 91 2.43 -34.38 25.38
C LYS A 91 3.70 -34.43 26.21
#